data_AF-A0A6H0XRA1-F1
#
_entry.id   AF-A0A6H0XRA1-F1
#
_cell.length_a   1.000
_cell.length_b   1.000
_cell.length_c   1.000
_cell.angle_alpha   90.00
_cell.angle_beta   90.00
_cell.angle_gamma   90.00
#
_symmetry.space_group_name_H-M   'P 1'
#
loop_
_entity.id
_entity.type
_entity.pdbx_description
1 polymer ?
#
loop_
_entity_poly.entity_id
_entity_poly.type
_entity_poly.pdbx_seq_one_letter_code
_entity_poly.pdbx_strand_id
1 'polypeptide(L)'
;MFERHIQDLIKHIPRDGSTVDLSELFFLLTIDSATEFLFGESINALSSGNADGFADSFNRSQVHIANNARFGMVINAIMTFFAKDSKWEHDRKFIHDFVDSFVQKGMAKRNQLLAEKASGEDSGRYVFIDELVRQTSDPIRIRSELLNILLAGRDTTASLLSNAWFVIAKRPDIWNKLQEEIAPLQGAAPTFEQIKDMKYLKAVLNESLRLHPVVPNNSRSALEDTTLPIGGGPDGKSPLFCPKGQVVAWSVYALHRRKDYYGEDAEEFRPERWLDNAETGKKGLRVGWEYLPFNGGARICLGQQFALTEASYTTVRLMQSFSKLESRDSEPWIEGLSLTCTSFNGTKVSLTPRH
;
A
#
# COMPACT_ATOMS: atom_id res chain seq x y z
N MET A 1 -6.35 16.74 -0.51
CA MET A 1 -6.98 15.52 -1.05
C MET A 1 -7.40 14.58 0.06
N PHE A 2 -6.47 14.05 0.86
CA PHE A 2 -6.76 13.02 1.88
C PHE A 2 -7.88 13.37 2.87
N GLU A 3 -7.90 14.59 3.41
CA GLU A 3 -8.85 14.98 4.46
C GLU A 3 -10.32 14.70 4.08
N ARG A 4 -10.73 15.00 2.84
CA ARG A 4 -12.11 14.79 2.39
C ARG A 4 -12.50 13.31 2.49
N HIS A 5 -11.69 12.43 1.89
CA HIS A 5 -11.96 10.99 1.89
C HIS A 5 -11.87 10.37 3.27
N ILE A 6 -10.99 10.89 4.12
CA ILE A 6 -10.83 10.40 5.48
C ILE A 6 -12.01 10.81 6.36
N GLN A 7 -12.57 12.02 6.17
CA GLN A 7 -13.82 12.38 6.81
C GLN A 7 -14.97 11.48 6.35
N ASP A 8 -15.01 11.11 5.07
CA ASP A 8 -16.00 10.15 4.58
C ASP A 8 -15.78 8.75 5.15
N LEU A 9 -14.54 8.27 5.28
CA LEU A 9 -14.20 7.05 6.01
C LEU A 9 -14.72 7.08 7.45
N ILE A 10 -14.46 8.17 8.19
CA ILE A 10 -14.87 8.33 9.60
C ILE A 10 -16.40 8.25 9.74
N LYS A 11 -17.17 8.76 8.78
CA LYS A 11 -18.65 8.67 8.80
C LYS A 11 -19.16 7.24 8.66
N HIS A 12 -18.42 6.36 7.98
CA HIS A 12 -18.80 4.97 7.77
C HIS A 12 -18.38 4.05 8.93
N ILE A 13 -17.62 4.55 9.90
CA ILE A 13 -17.31 3.81 11.12
C ILE A 13 -18.50 3.90 12.09
N PRO A 14 -19.09 2.76 12.52
CA PRO A 14 -20.20 2.77 13.45
C PRO A 14 -19.85 3.42 14.80
N ARG A 15 -20.82 4.12 15.38
CA ARG A 15 -20.67 4.86 16.64
C ARG A 15 -21.36 4.20 17.84
N ASP A 16 -22.09 3.12 17.59
CA ASP A 16 -22.92 2.38 18.56
C ASP A 16 -22.18 1.22 19.24
N GLY A 17 -20.90 1.05 18.96
CA GLY A 17 -20.09 -0.05 19.49
C GLY A 17 -20.19 -1.36 18.69
N SER A 18 -20.91 -1.35 17.55
CA SER A 18 -20.92 -2.49 16.63
C SER A 18 -19.53 -2.77 16.03
N THR A 19 -19.38 -3.96 15.44
CA THR A 19 -18.13 -4.39 14.82
C THR A 19 -18.05 -3.87 13.39
N VAL A 20 -16.88 -3.34 13.02
CA VAL A 20 -16.54 -2.93 11.66
C VAL A 20 -15.22 -3.58 11.26
N ASP A 21 -15.10 -3.95 9.98
CA ASP A 21 -13.81 -4.33 9.41
C ASP A 21 -13.13 -3.10 8.80
N LEU A 22 -12.11 -2.57 9.49
CA LEU A 22 -11.36 -1.42 8.98
C LEU A 22 -10.60 -1.74 7.68
N SER A 23 -10.27 -3.01 7.44
CA SER A 23 -9.56 -3.40 6.22
C SER A 23 -10.39 -3.08 4.98
N GLU A 24 -11.67 -3.47 4.96
CA GLU A 24 -12.59 -3.16 3.87
C GLU A 24 -12.67 -1.65 3.61
N LEU A 25 -12.82 -0.88 4.69
CA LEU A 25 -12.89 0.57 4.60
C LEU A 25 -11.58 1.22 4.13
N PHE A 26 -10.41 0.67 4.48
CA PHE A 26 -9.12 1.16 3.96
C PHE A 26 -8.96 0.89 2.46
N PHE A 27 -9.44 -0.24 1.95
CA PHE A 27 -9.46 -0.50 0.50
C PHE A 27 -10.41 0.44 -0.26
N LEU A 28 -11.52 0.85 0.36
CA LEU A 28 -12.44 1.85 -0.21
C LEU A 28 -11.87 3.28 -0.11
N LEU A 29 -11.20 3.64 0.99
CA LEU A 29 -10.51 4.92 1.14
C LEU A 29 -9.45 5.11 0.06
N THR A 30 -8.57 4.12 -0.08
CA THR A 30 -7.40 4.22 -0.95
C THR A 30 -7.73 4.13 -2.43
N ILE A 31 -8.86 3.50 -2.81
CA ILE A 31 -9.33 3.57 -4.19
C ILE A 31 -9.84 4.97 -4.50
N ASP A 32 -10.59 5.59 -3.59
CA ASP A 32 -11.12 6.96 -3.78
C ASP A 32 -10.01 8.00 -3.88
N SER A 33 -9.00 7.91 -3.01
CA SER A 33 -7.82 8.78 -3.04
C SER A 33 -6.97 8.54 -4.29
N ALA A 34 -6.75 7.28 -4.70
CA ALA A 34 -5.98 6.95 -5.89
C ALA A 34 -6.69 7.40 -7.17
N THR A 35 -7.99 7.13 -7.33
CA THR A 35 -8.73 7.56 -8.53
C THR A 35 -8.80 9.07 -8.62
N GLU A 36 -8.96 9.78 -7.49
CA GLU A 36 -8.96 11.23 -7.49
C GLU A 36 -7.59 11.82 -7.85
N PHE A 37 -6.48 11.21 -7.41
CA PHE A 37 -5.14 11.60 -7.82
C PHE A 37 -4.88 11.32 -9.31
N LEU A 38 -5.31 10.14 -9.78
CA LEU A 38 -5.00 9.66 -11.12
C LEU A 38 -5.85 10.33 -12.20
N PHE A 39 -7.15 10.39 -11.97
CA PHE A 39 -8.15 10.80 -12.94
C PHE A 39 -8.71 12.20 -12.67
N GLY A 40 -8.43 12.77 -11.51
CA GLY A 40 -8.97 14.05 -11.05
C GLY A 40 -10.35 13.93 -10.40
N GLU A 41 -10.96 12.74 -10.44
CA GLU A 41 -12.30 12.44 -9.95
C GLU A 41 -12.25 11.19 -9.06
N SER A 42 -12.94 11.25 -7.90
CA SER A 42 -13.13 10.08 -7.04
C SER A 42 -14.31 9.25 -7.53
N ILE A 43 -14.20 7.93 -7.42
CA ILE A 43 -15.34 7.03 -7.65
C ILE A 43 -16.30 6.96 -6.46
N ASN A 44 -15.92 7.57 -5.33
CA ASN A 44 -16.69 7.66 -4.09
C ASN A 44 -17.16 6.27 -3.59
N ALA A 45 -16.30 5.27 -3.69
CA ALA A 45 -16.53 3.88 -3.31
C ALA A 45 -16.91 3.74 -1.83
N LEU A 46 -16.40 4.60 -0.95
CA LEU A 46 -16.83 4.65 0.45
C LEU A 46 -18.33 4.94 0.57
N SER A 47 -18.83 5.92 -0.18
CA SER A 47 -20.23 6.36 -0.12
C SER A 47 -21.19 5.47 -0.92
N SER A 48 -20.72 4.90 -2.04
CA SER A 48 -21.55 4.10 -2.94
C SER A 48 -21.51 2.59 -2.61
N GLY A 49 -20.64 2.15 -1.69
CA GLY A 49 -20.46 0.73 -1.38
C GLY A 49 -20.01 -0.10 -2.59
N ASN A 50 -19.24 0.51 -3.50
CA ASN A 50 -18.87 -0.06 -4.79
C ASN A 50 -20.07 -0.34 -5.74
N ALA A 51 -21.09 0.52 -5.76
CA ALA A 51 -22.29 0.35 -6.59
C ALA A 51 -22.02 0.06 -8.08
N ASP A 52 -20.91 0.57 -8.62
CA ASP A 52 -20.53 0.38 -10.03
C ASP A 52 -19.72 -0.90 -10.29
N GLY A 53 -19.39 -1.68 -9.26
CA GLY A 53 -18.71 -2.98 -9.39
C GLY A 53 -17.22 -2.92 -9.74
N PHE A 54 -16.63 -1.73 -9.91
CA PHE A 54 -15.23 -1.57 -10.29
C PHE A 54 -14.24 -2.16 -9.27
N ALA A 55 -14.39 -1.86 -7.99
CA ALA A 55 -13.50 -2.37 -6.96
C ALA A 55 -13.53 -3.91 -6.89
N ASP A 56 -14.72 -4.51 -7.04
CA ASP A 56 -14.89 -5.97 -7.05
C ASP A 56 -14.24 -6.62 -8.27
N SER A 57 -14.49 -6.10 -9.47
CA SER A 57 -13.86 -6.60 -10.71
C SER A 57 -12.34 -6.45 -10.65
N PHE A 58 -11.85 -5.35 -10.09
CA PHE A 58 -10.43 -5.11 -9.88
C PHE A 58 -9.82 -6.10 -8.87
N ASN A 59 -10.47 -6.34 -7.73
CA ASN A 59 -10.04 -7.33 -6.73
C ASN A 59 -9.98 -8.74 -7.30
N ARG A 60 -11.01 -9.17 -8.04
CA ARG A 60 -11.04 -10.49 -8.69
C ARG A 60 -9.93 -10.64 -9.73
N SER A 61 -9.71 -9.60 -10.53
CA SER A 61 -8.65 -9.56 -11.54
C SER A 61 -7.26 -9.73 -10.90
N GLN A 62 -7.02 -9.11 -9.75
CA GLN A 62 -5.75 -9.26 -9.03
C GLN A 62 -5.54 -10.67 -8.48
N VAL A 63 -6.58 -11.29 -7.91
CA VAL A 63 -6.50 -12.70 -7.45
C VAL A 63 -6.19 -13.62 -8.63
N HIS A 64 -6.82 -13.39 -9.78
CA HIS A 64 -6.53 -14.13 -11.01
C HIS A 64 -5.07 -13.94 -11.45
N ILE A 65 -4.56 -12.70 -11.48
CA ILE A 65 -3.16 -12.40 -11.82
C ILE A 65 -2.18 -13.07 -10.84
N ALA A 66 -2.44 -12.98 -9.53
CA ALA A 66 -1.59 -13.58 -8.51
C ALA A 66 -1.56 -15.11 -8.61
N ASN A 67 -2.71 -15.74 -8.84
CA ASN A 67 -2.80 -17.19 -9.04
C ASN A 67 -2.08 -17.62 -10.34
N ASN A 68 -2.21 -16.86 -11.42
CA ASN A 68 -1.46 -17.12 -12.65
C ASN A 68 0.04 -16.91 -12.47
N ALA A 69 0.48 -15.94 -11.67
CA ALA A 69 1.90 -15.77 -11.37
C ALA A 69 2.48 -16.97 -10.59
N ARG A 70 1.68 -17.58 -9.70
CA ARG A 70 2.10 -18.72 -8.85
C ARG A 70 1.99 -20.06 -9.56
N PHE A 71 0.90 -20.27 -10.28
CA PHE A 71 0.50 -21.57 -10.82
C PHE A 71 0.32 -21.56 -12.33
N GLY A 72 0.69 -20.48 -13.02
CA GLY A 72 0.35 -20.23 -14.43
C GLY A 72 0.74 -21.32 -15.40
N MET A 73 1.83 -22.06 -15.20
CA MET A 73 2.13 -23.22 -16.06
C MET A 73 1.07 -24.33 -15.92
N VAL A 74 0.65 -24.62 -14.70
CA VAL A 74 -0.34 -25.66 -14.39
C VAL A 74 -1.75 -25.17 -14.72
N ILE A 75 -2.10 -23.95 -14.31
CA ILE A 75 -3.39 -23.32 -14.59
C ILE A 75 -3.57 -23.12 -16.10
N ASN A 76 -2.58 -22.59 -16.82
CA ASN A 76 -2.71 -22.45 -18.28
C ASN A 76 -2.79 -23.81 -18.95
N ALA A 77 -2.03 -24.82 -18.52
CA ALA A 77 -2.16 -26.16 -19.06
C ALA A 77 -3.58 -26.72 -18.87
N ILE A 78 -4.20 -26.56 -17.70
CA ILE A 78 -5.56 -27.02 -17.41
C ILE A 78 -6.63 -26.18 -18.14
N MET A 79 -6.54 -24.85 -18.08
CA MET A 79 -7.48 -23.91 -18.70
C MET A 79 -7.46 -23.96 -20.23
N THR A 80 -6.32 -24.32 -20.85
CA THR A 80 -6.26 -24.55 -22.31
C THR A 80 -7.21 -25.67 -22.76
N PHE A 81 -7.54 -26.63 -21.87
CA PHE A 81 -8.44 -27.75 -22.19
C PHE A 81 -9.88 -27.59 -21.67
N PHE A 82 -10.13 -26.76 -20.65
CA PHE A 82 -11.41 -26.74 -19.91
C PHE A 82 -12.19 -25.40 -19.94
N ALA A 83 -12.05 -24.65 -21.03
CA ALA A 83 -12.78 -23.43 -21.39
C ALA A 83 -12.18 -22.11 -20.89
N LYS A 84 -12.45 -21.07 -21.68
CA LYS A 84 -12.02 -19.68 -21.47
C LYS A 84 -12.64 -19.12 -20.18
N ASP A 85 -11.84 -18.49 -19.33
CA ASP A 85 -12.33 -17.80 -18.12
C ASP A 85 -13.17 -16.58 -18.54
N SER A 86 -14.47 -16.79 -18.70
CA SER A 86 -15.43 -15.77 -19.14
C SER A 86 -15.53 -14.62 -18.14
N LYS A 87 -15.27 -14.88 -16.85
CA LYS A 87 -15.31 -13.88 -15.80
C LYS A 87 -14.07 -13.00 -15.82
N TRP A 88 -12.88 -13.58 -16.03
CA TRP A 88 -11.66 -12.80 -16.26
C TRP A 88 -11.78 -11.86 -17.46
N GLU A 89 -12.28 -12.36 -18.60
CA GLU A 89 -12.44 -11.52 -19.79
C GLU A 89 -13.45 -10.38 -19.58
N HIS A 90 -14.53 -10.66 -18.87
CA HIS A 90 -15.50 -9.64 -18.47
C HIS A 90 -14.85 -8.59 -17.57
N ASP A 91 -14.21 -8.99 -16.48
CA ASP A 91 -13.59 -8.08 -15.51
C ASP A 91 -12.49 -7.23 -16.18
N ARG A 92 -11.64 -7.86 -17.00
CA ARG A 92 -10.59 -7.18 -17.76
C ARG A 92 -11.17 -6.14 -18.72
N LYS A 93 -12.22 -6.50 -19.48
CA LYS A 93 -12.86 -5.57 -20.40
C LYS A 93 -13.50 -4.40 -19.64
N PHE A 94 -14.24 -4.70 -18.56
CA PHE A 94 -14.90 -3.70 -17.75
C PHE A 94 -13.91 -2.68 -17.16
N ILE A 95 -12.80 -3.15 -16.58
CA ILE A 95 -11.74 -2.29 -16.05
C ILE A 95 -11.11 -1.44 -17.15
N HIS A 96 -10.84 -2.03 -18.32
CA HIS A 96 -10.27 -1.29 -19.45
C HIS A 96 -11.23 -0.21 -19.96
N ASP A 97 -12.50 -0.54 -20.19
CA ASP A 97 -13.52 0.41 -20.66
C ASP A 97 -13.69 1.56 -19.64
N PHE A 98 -13.68 1.23 -18.35
CA PHE A 98 -13.76 2.20 -17.27
C PHE A 98 -12.61 3.21 -17.33
N VAL A 99 -11.35 2.73 -17.39
CA VAL A 99 -10.18 3.61 -17.48
C VAL A 99 -10.13 4.34 -18.82
N ASP A 100 -10.51 3.69 -19.92
CA ASP A 100 -10.54 4.31 -21.25
C ASP A 100 -11.51 5.51 -21.29
N SER A 101 -12.59 5.50 -20.51
CA SER A 101 -13.47 6.66 -20.39
C SER A 101 -12.74 7.90 -19.84
N PHE A 102 -11.83 7.71 -18.86
CA PHE A 102 -10.98 8.80 -18.36
C PHE A 102 -9.88 9.16 -19.34
N VAL A 103 -9.29 8.20 -20.05
CA VAL A 103 -8.32 8.46 -21.13
C VAL A 103 -8.94 9.36 -22.20
N GLN A 104 -10.17 9.08 -22.62
CA GLN A 104 -10.89 9.92 -23.58
C GLN A 104 -11.12 11.34 -23.05
N LYS A 105 -11.56 11.49 -21.79
CA LYS A 105 -11.71 12.80 -21.14
C LYS A 105 -10.38 13.58 -21.09
N GLY A 106 -9.29 12.93 -20.71
CA GLY A 106 -7.96 13.54 -20.63
C GLY A 106 -7.43 13.95 -22.01
N MET A 107 -7.59 13.08 -23.01
CA MET A 107 -7.18 13.36 -24.39
C MET A 107 -7.95 14.54 -25.01
N ALA A 108 -9.24 14.70 -24.67
CA ALA A 108 -10.02 15.86 -25.09
C ALA A 108 -9.44 17.21 -24.57
N LYS A 109 -8.77 17.20 -23.41
CA LYS A 109 -8.12 18.37 -22.80
C LYS A 109 -6.68 18.59 -23.28
N ARG A 110 -6.08 17.64 -24.01
CA ARG A 110 -4.64 17.65 -24.34
C ARG A 110 -4.16 18.97 -24.97
N ASN A 111 -4.87 19.48 -25.97
CA ASN A 111 -4.45 20.70 -26.67
C ASN A 111 -4.46 21.92 -25.75
N GLN A 112 -5.47 22.03 -24.88
CA GLN A 112 -5.55 23.06 -23.85
C GLN A 112 -4.38 22.94 -22.87
N LEU A 113 -4.16 21.74 -22.33
CA LEU A 113 -3.09 21.47 -21.36
C LEU A 113 -1.67 21.75 -21.91
N LEU A 114 -1.46 21.52 -23.21
CA LEU A 114 -0.20 21.86 -23.88
C LEU A 114 -0.02 23.38 -24.07
N ALA A 115 -1.11 24.10 -24.34
CA ALA A 115 -1.10 25.56 -24.45
C ALA A 115 -0.79 26.21 -23.09
N GLU A 116 -1.43 25.77 -22.00
CA GLU A 116 -1.18 26.22 -20.62
C GLU A 116 0.28 26.01 -20.20
N LYS A 117 0.85 24.85 -20.54
CA LYS A 117 2.27 24.57 -20.26
C LYS A 117 3.21 25.50 -21.02
N ALA A 118 2.84 25.90 -22.24
CA ALA A 118 3.63 26.81 -23.06
C ALA A 118 3.50 28.28 -22.60
N SER A 119 2.34 28.68 -22.06
CA SER A 119 2.12 30.02 -21.48
C SER A 119 2.76 30.19 -20.10
N GLY A 120 3.18 29.09 -19.45
CA GLY A 120 3.69 29.12 -18.08
C GLY A 120 2.58 29.35 -17.04
N GLU A 121 1.32 29.16 -17.42
CA GLU A 121 0.20 29.19 -16.50
C GLU A 121 0.20 27.90 -15.67
N ASP A 122 0.29 28.06 -14.35
CA ASP A 122 0.16 26.94 -13.43
C ASP A 122 -1.33 26.58 -13.31
N SER A 123 -1.71 25.43 -13.86
CA SER A 123 -3.10 24.94 -13.92
C SER A 123 -3.66 24.51 -12.55
N GLY A 124 -2.95 24.82 -11.46
CA GLY A 124 -3.36 24.54 -10.09
C GLY A 124 -3.13 23.08 -9.70
N ARG A 125 -4.21 22.37 -9.37
CA ARG A 125 -4.14 21.03 -8.77
C ARG A 125 -3.50 20.01 -9.72
N TYR A 126 -2.50 19.27 -9.22
CA TYR A 126 -1.89 18.16 -9.97
C TYR A 126 -2.87 16.99 -10.17
N VAL A 127 -3.02 16.56 -11.42
CA VAL A 127 -3.76 15.35 -11.81
C VAL A 127 -2.87 14.52 -12.74
N PHE A 128 -2.68 13.24 -12.42
CA PHE A 128 -1.68 12.43 -13.11
C PHE A 128 -1.99 12.22 -14.60
N ILE A 129 -3.26 12.00 -14.95
CA ILE A 129 -3.67 11.83 -16.36
C ILE A 129 -3.33 13.06 -17.20
N ASP A 130 -3.46 14.26 -16.64
CA ASP A 130 -3.15 15.51 -17.36
C ASP A 130 -1.67 15.59 -17.73
N GLU A 131 -0.77 15.05 -16.88
CA GLU A 131 0.65 14.96 -17.20
C GLU A 131 0.95 13.86 -18.23
N LEU A 132 0.29 12.69 -18.14
CA LEU A 132 0.45 11.63 -19.13
C LEU A 132 0.02 12.08 -20.53
N VAL A 133 -1.13 12.74 -20.64
CA VAL A 133 -1.64 13.27 -21.92
C VAL A 133 -0.87 14.49 -22.39
N ARG A 134 0.08 15.04 -21.63
CA ARG A 134 1.08 15.98 -22.16
C ARG A 134 2.24 15.23 -22.82
N GLN A 135 2.66 14.10 -22.24
CA GLN A 135 3.84 13.34 -22.68
C GLN A 135 3.59 12.39 -23.85
N THR A 136 2.39 11.81 -23.97
CA THR A 136 2.08 10.85 -25.04
C THR A 136 0.62 10.94 -25.48
N SER A 137 0.36 10.62 -26.74
CA SER A 137 -0.99 10.53 -27.32
C SER A 137 -1.46 9.08 -27.54
N ASP A 138 -0.66 8.09 -27.11
CA ASP A 138 -1.03 6.68 -27.20
C ASP A 138 -2.00 6.31 -26.06
N PRO A 139 -3.29 6.06 -26.36
CA PRO A 139 -4.29 5.77 -25.33
C PRO A 139 -4.01 4.45 -24.59
N ILE A 140 -3.39 3.47 -25.25
CA ILE A 140 -3.06 2.18 -24.62
C ILE A 140 -1.96 2.39 -23.59
N ARG A 141 -0.95 3.19 -23.93
CA ARG A 141 0.11 3.55 -22.99
C ARG A 141 -0.44 4.32 -21.79
N ILE A 142 -1.29 5.32 -22.02
CA ILE A 142 -1.92 6.11 -20.94
C ILE A 142 -2.72 5.18 -20.01
N ARG A 143 -3.61 4.34 -20.55
CA ARG A 143 -4.39 3.37 -19.76
C ARG A 143 -3.48 2.46 -18.93
N SER A 144 -2.41 1.95 -19.54
CA SER A 144 -1.50 1.00 -18.87
C SER A 144 -0.77 1.65 -17.70
N GLU A 145 -0.26 2.88 -17.87
CA GLU A 145 0.38 3.64 -16.79
C GLU A 145 -0.60 3.99 -15.66
N LEU A 146 -1.83 4.38 -16.02
CA LEU A 146 -2.90 4.65 -15.04
C LEU A 146 -3.23 3.41 -14.20
N LEU A 147 -3.40 2.25 -14.84
CA LEU A 147 -3.67 0.98 -14.14
C LEU A 147 -2.50 0.54 -13.26
N ASN A 148 -1.26 0.71 -13.74
CA ASN A 148 -0.06 0.39 -12.97
C ASN A 148 0.03 1.20 -11.68
N ILE A 149 -0.23 2.51 -11.74
CA ILE A 149 -0.19 3.36 -10.54
C ILE A 149 -1.42 3.16 -9.67
N LEU A 150 -2.61 2.91 -10.24
CA LEU A 150 -3.82 2.61 -9.46
C LEU A 150 -3.61 1.39 -8.56
N LEU A 151 -3.10 0.29 -9.12
CA LEU A 151 -2.74 -0.89 -8.37
C LEU A 151 -1.72 -0.58 -7.27
N ALA A 152 -0.65 0.14 -7.62
CA ALA A 152 0.43 0.45 -6.69
C ALA A 152 -0.03 1.36 -5.54
N GLY A 153 -0.89 2.35 -5.80
CA GLY A 153 -1.33 3.34 -4.81
C GLY A 153 -2.47 2.87 -3.90
N ARG A 154 -3.39 2.03 -4.43
CA ARG A 154 -4.56 1.54 -3.69
C ARG A 154 -4.18 0.43 -2.71
N ASP A 155 -3.86 -0.74 -3.26
CA ASP A 155 -3.82 -1.99 -2.50
C ASP A 155 -2.66 -2.01 -1.49
N THR A 156 -1.55 -1.36 -1.82
CA THR A 156 -0.38 -1.36 -0.95
C THR A 156 -0.59 -0.52 0.31
N THR A 157 -1.14 0.69 0.17
CA THR A 157 -1.44 1.57 1.30
C THR A 157 -2.56 1.02 2.16
N ALA A 158 -3.60 0.43 1.55
CA ALA A 158 -4.68 -0.24 2.28
C ALA A 158 -4.12 -1.38 3.14
N SER A 159 -3.26 -2.23 2.55
CA SER A 159 -2.64 -3.35 3.27
C SER A 159 -1.77 -2.87 4.43
N LEU A 160 -1.00 -1.78 4.27
CA LEU A 160 -0.22 -1.16 5.35
C LEU A 160 -1.13 -0.71 6.50
N LEU A 161 -2.20 0.03 6.17
CA LEU A 161 -3.17 0.51 7.16
C LEU A 161 -3.82 -0.66 7.90
N SER A 162 -4.32 -1.67 7.18
CA SER A 162 -4.92 -2.88 7.77
C SER A 162 -3.94 -3.59 8.71
N ASN A 163 -2.70 -3.84 8.26
CA ASN A 163 -1.71 -4.54 9.07
C ASN A 163 -1.30 -3.75 10.32
N ALA A 164 -1.15 -2.42 10.21
CA ALA A 164 -0.84 -1.57 11.35
C ALA A 164 -2.00 -1.54 12.36
N TRP A 165 -3.23 -1.32 11.89
CA TRP A 165 -4.41 -1.22 12.75
C TRP A 165 -4.81 -2.55 13.38
N PHE A 166 -4.56 -3.68 12.72
CA PHE A 166 -4.70 -5.00 13.33
C PHE A 166 -3.87 -5.13 14.61
N VAL A 167 -2.61 -4.68 14.56
CA VAL A 167 -1.72 -4.73 15.72
C VAL A 167 -2.12 -3.69 16.77
N ILE A 168 -2.40 -2.44 16.35
CA ILE A 168 -2.81 -1.37 17.26
C ILE A 168 -4.05 -1.77 18.06
N ALA A 169 -5.04 -2.42 17.43
CA ALA A 169 -6.26 -2.87 18.09
C ALA A 169 -6.03 -3.93 19.19
N LYS A 170 -4.92 -4.68 19.10
CA LYS A 170 -4.52 -5.71 20.07
C LYS A 170 -3.45 -5.23 21.05
N ARG A 171 -2.98 -3.98 20.92
CA ARG A 171 -1.87 -3.41 21.70
C ARG A 171 -2.27 -2.07 22.33
N PRO A 172 -2.97 -2.09 23.48
CA PRO A 172 -3.37 -0.87 24.18
C PRO A 172 -2.19 0.05 24.54
N ASP A 173 -1.02 -0.52 24.79
CA ASP A 173 0.22 0.20 25.04
C ASP A 173 0.69 1.02 23.81
N ILE A 174 0.53 0.48 22.60
CA ILE A 174 0.83 1.19 21.35
C ILE A 174 -0.24 2.27 21.09
N TRP A 175 -1.52 1.94 21.28
CA TRP A 175 -2.62 2.91 21.15
C TRP A 175 -2.39 4.13 22.05
N ASN A 176 -2.07 3.91 23.33
CA ASN A 176 -1.88 4.99 24.30
C ASN A 176 -0.69 5.89 23.94
N LYS A 177 0.45 5.32 23.55
CA LYS A 177 1.62 6.11 23.12
C LYS A 177 1.36 6.93 21.86
N LEU A 178 0.60 6.39 20.90
CA LEU A 178 0.18 7.15 19.72
C LEU A 178 -0.78 8.28 20.09
N GLN A 179 -1.73 8.03 20.99
CA GLN A 179 -2.63 9.06 21.52
C GLN A 179 -1.86 10.20 22.20
N GLU A 180 -0.84 9.88 23.00
CA GLU A 180 0.05 10.87 23.63
C GLU A 180 0.82 11.70 22.59
N GLU A 181 1.36 11.07 21.54
CA GLU A 181 2.06 11.77 20.45
C GLU A 181 1.13 12.68 19.64
N ILE A 182 -0.14 12.30 19.48
CA ILE A 182 -1.15 13.02 18.68
C ILE A 182 -1.84 14.12 19.49
N ALA A 183 -1.93 14.00 20.82
CA ALA A 183 -2.63 14.92 21.70
C ALA A 183 -2.29 16.42 21.49
N PRO A 184 -1.02 16.82 21.23
CA PRO A 184 -0.66 18.22 21.01
C PRO A 184 -1.38 18.88 19.83
N LEU A 185 -1.91 18.11 18.87
CA LEU A 185 -2.66 18.64 17.74
C LEU A 185 -4.06 19.16 18.13
N GLN A 186 -4.58 18.77 19.30
CA GLN A 186 -5.89 19.25 19.81
C GLN A 186 -7.04 19.07 18.80
N GLY A 187 -7.04 17.97 18.03
CA GLY A 187 -8.05 17.67 17.01
C GLY A 187 -7.86 18.37 15.67
N ALA A 188 -6.91 19.29 15.54
CA ALA A 188 -6.58 19.93 14.27
C ALA A 188 -6.02 18.92 13.27
N ALA A 189 -6.31 19.12 11.99
CA ALA A 189 -5.71 18.35 10.91
C ALA A 189 -4.18 18.57 10.92
N PRO A 190 -3.36 17.49 10.93
CA PRO A 190 -1.91 17.65 10.99
C PRO A 190 -1.35 18.23 9.69
N THR A 191 -0.32 19.07 9.80
CA THR A 191 0.49 19.45 8.64
C THR A 191 1.45 18.31 8.24
N PHE A 192 2.03 18.43 7.05
CA PHE A 192 3.02 17.46 6.57
C PHE A 192 4.25 17.39 7.49
N GLU A 193 4.71 18.55 7.97
CA GLU A 193 5.84 18.71 8.87
C GLU A 193 5.54 18.09 10.24
N GLN A 194 4.33 18.29 10.77
CA GLN A 194 3.91 17.66 12.01
C GLN A 194 3.91 16.13 11.89
N ILE A 195 3.37 15.57 10.79
CA ILE A 195 3.44 14.12 10.53
C ILE A 195 4.88 13.63 10.46
N LYS A 196 5.76 14.37 9.79
CA LYS A 196 7.17 14.00 9.65
C LYS A 196 7.88 13.92 11.01
N ASP A 197 7.45 14.73 11.96
CA ASP A 197 8.00 14.79 13.32
C ASP A 197 7.39 13.77 14.30
N MET A 198 6.33 13.05 13.90
CA MET A 198 5.73 11.94 14.69
C MET A 198 6.60 10.68 14.64
N LYS A 199 7.58 10.63 15.54
CA LYS A 199 8.59 9.57 15.60
C LYS A 199 7.99 8.22 15.97
N TYR A 200 7.04 8.19 16.89
CA TYR A 200 6.44 6.93 17.35
C TYR A 200 5.49 6.35 16.29
N LEU A 201 4.65 7.18 15.65
CA LEU A 201 3.85 6.76 14.49
C LEU A 201 4.73 6.20 13.37
N LYS A 202 5.81 6.90 13.02
CA LYS A 202 6.77 6.40 12.02
C LYS A 202 7.38 5.06 12.44
N ALA A 203 7.70 4.88 13.72
CA ALA A 203 8.21 3.62 14.25
C ALA A 203 7.18 2.48 14.17
N VAL A 204 5.90 2.77 14.44
CA VAL A 204 4.80 1.80 14.31
C VAL A 204 4.61 1.37 12.85
N LEU A 205 4.59 2.32 11.91
CA LEU A 205 4.47 2.01 10.49
C LEU A 205 5.69 1.23 9.97
N ASN A 206 6.90 1.58 10.42
CA ASN A 206 8.10 0.83 10.07
C ASN A 206 8.07 -0.61 10.62
N GLU A 207 7.62 -0.79 11.87
CA GLU A 207 7.53 -2.12 12.47
C GLU A 207 6.43 -2.96 11.80
N SER A 208 5.33 -2.33 11.40
CA SER A 208 4.30 -2.97 10.57
C SER A 208 4.85 -3.41 9.21
N LEU A 209 5.57 -2.55 8.50
CA LEU A 209 6.18 -2.91 7.22
C LEU A 209 7.29 -3.97 7.35
N ARG A 210 7.94 -4.07 8.52
CA ARG A 210 8.95 -5.09 8.81
C ARG A 210 8.31 -6.46 9.03
N LEU A 211 7.34 -6.56 9.95
CA LEU A 211 6.70 -7.83 10.28
C LEU A 211 5.64 -8.23 9.27
N HIS A 212 4.85 -7.31 8.76
CA HIS A 212 3.79 -7.57 7.80
C HIS A 212 4.08 -6.84 6.49
N PRO A 213 5.16 -7.21 5.76
CA PRO A 213 5.56 -6.53 4.55
C PRO A 213 4.48 -6.69 3.50
N VAL A 214 4.00 -5.55 2.99
CA VAL A 214 2.92 -5.49 2.00
C VAL A 214 3.28 -6.25 0.72
N VAL A 215 4.55 -6.24 0.30
CA VAL A 215 5.07 -7.04 -0.82
C VAL A 215 6.17 -7.97 -0.29
N PRO A 216 5.82 -9.20 0.14
CA PRO A 216 6.75 -10.08 0.85
C PRO A 216 7.79 -10.76 -0.03
N ASN A 217 7.54 -10.89 -1.33
CA ASN A 217 8.42 -11.57 -2.29
C ASN A 217 8.63 -10.71 -3.53
N ASN A 218 9.87 -10.69 -4.02
CA ASN A 218 10.25 -9.91 -5.20
C ASN A 218 11.20 -10.74 -6.07
N SER A 219 11.28 -10.41 -7.35
CA SER A 219 12.20 -11.06 -8.28
C SER A 219 12.70 -10.12 -9.38
N ARG A 220 13.84 -10.47 -9.98
CA ARG A 220 14.41 -9.87 -11.18
C ARG A 220 14.96 -10.96 -12.08
N SER A 221 15.01 -10.69 -13.38
CA SER A 221 15.72 -11.54 -14.34
C SER A 221 17.01 -10.85 -14.78
N ALA A 222 18.12 -11.57 -14.81
CA ALA A 222 19.38 -11.07 -15.33
C ALA A 222 19.24 -10.80 -16.85
N LEU A 223 19.51 -9.57 -17.30
CA LEU A 223 19.41 -9.22 -18.73
C LEU A 223 20.69 -9.60 -19.51
N GLU A 224 21.78 -9.81 -18.78
CA GLU A 224 23.08 -10.23 -19.25
C GLU A 224 23.75 -11.09 -18.16
N ASP A 225 24.82 -11.78 -18.53
CA ASP A 225 25.62 -12.54 -17.58
C ASP A 225 26.18 -11.59 -16.51
N THR A 226 25.97 -11.93 -15.25
CA THR A 226 26.37 -11.09 -14.12
C THR A 226 26.78 -11.94 -12.92
N THR A 227 27.05 -11.31 -11.78
CA THR A 227 27.37 -11.99 -10.54
C THR A 227 26.60 -11.36 -9.37
N LEU A 228 26.12 -12.20 -8.46
CA LEU A 228 25.75 -11.74 -7.12
C LEU A 228 27.03 -11.64 -6.28
N PRO A 229 27.18 -10.60 -5.44
CA PRO A 229 28.42 -10.38 -4.69
C PRO A 229 28.70 -11.49 -3.67
N ILE A 230 27.65 -12.16 -3.18
CA ILE A 230 27.69 -13.27 -2.23
C ILE A 230 26.64 -14.33 -2.63
N GLY A 231 26.77 -15.54 -2.08
CA GLY A 231 25.88 -16.68 -2.32
C GLY A 231 26.57 -17.89 -2.96
N GLY A 232 27.85 -17.76 -3.34
CA GLY A 232 28.67 -18.84 -3.90
C GLY A 232 29.72 -19.38 -2.92
N GLY A 233 30.36 -20.47 -3.31
CA GLY A 233 31.41 -21.14 -2.52
C GLY A 233 30.88 -21.92 -1.31
N PRO A 234 31.74 -22.67 -0.59
CA PRO A 234 31.33 -23.52 0.53
C PRO A 234 30.77 -22.75 1.74
N ASP A 235 31.16 -21.49 1.91
CA ASP A 235 30.73 -20.62 3.01
C ASP A 235 29.67 -19.58 2.62
N GLY A 236 29.24 -19.58 1.35
CA GLY A 236 28.26 -18.64 0.81
C GLY A 236 28.77 -17.20 0.64
N LYS A 237 30.06 -16.92 0.85
CA LYS A 237 30.63 -15.55 0.79
C LYS A 237 31.29 -15.22 -0.54
N SER A 238 31.48 -16.20 -1.41
CA SER A 238 32.07 -15.95 -2.72
C SER A 238 31.01 -15.41 -3.70
N PRO A 239 31.42 -14.67 -4.75
CA PRO A 239 30.51 -14.27 -5.80
C PRO A 239 29.83 -15.48 -6.45
N LEU A 240 28.55 -15.33 -6.76
CA LEU A 240 27.77 -16.35 -7.45
C LEU A 240 27.49 -15.91 -8.88
N PHE A 241 27.94 -16.69 -9.86
CA PHE A 241 27.64 -16.43 -11.26
C PHE A 241 26.12 -16.53 -11.50
N CYS A 242 25.58 -15.53 -12.18
CA CYS A 242 24.17 -15.40 -12.51
C CYS A 242 24.05 -15.24 -14.04
N PRO A 243 23.73 -16.32 -14.77
CA PRO A 243 23.67 -16.26 -16.23
C PRO A 243 22.50 -15.39 -16.71
N LYS A 244 22.62 -14.86 -17.92
CA LYS A 244 21.54 -14.17 -18.61
C LYS A 244 20.26 -15.01 -18.62
N GLY A 245 19.15 -14.38 -18.29
CA GLY A 245 17.83 -14.99 -18.19
C GLY A 245 17.54 -15.62 -16.82
N GLN A 246 18.54 -15.79 -15.94
CA GLN A 246 18.33 -16.32 -14.60
C GLN A 246 17.43 -15.40 -13.79
N VAL A 247 16.40 -15.99 -13.17
CA VAL A 247 15.55 -15.30 -12.19
C VAL A 247 16.21 -15.37 -10.83
N VAL A 248 16.40 -14.20 -10.21
CA VAL A 248 16.83 -14.02 -8.83
C VAL A 248 15.62 -13.52 -8.05
N ALA A 249 15.18 -14.30 -7.06
CA ALA A 249 14.08 -13.95 -6.16
C ALA A 249 14.59 -13.78 -4.73
N TRP A 250 13.95 -12.89 -3.97
CA TRP A 250 14.23 -12.69 -2.55
C TRP A 250 12.95 -12.50 -1.76
N SER A 251 13.00 -12.98 -0.51
CA SER A 251 11.90 -12.83 0.45
C SER A 251 12.20 -11.67 1.40
N VAL A 252 11.45 -10.59 1.25
CA VAL A 252 11.42 -9.47 2.18
C VAL A 252 10.90 -9.94 3.54
N TYR A 253 9.89 -10.84 3.52
CA TYR A 253 9.31 -11.43 4.73
C TYR A 253 10.36 -12.16 5.58
N ALA A 254 11.18 -13.02 4.97
CA ALA A 254 12.25 -13.73 5.67
C ALA A 254 13.38 -12.78 6.08
N LEU A 255 13.81 -11.89 5.17
CA LEU A 255 14.87 -10.91 5.44
C LEU A 255 14.54 -10.06 6.69
N HIS A 256 13.30 -9.59 6.81
CA HIS A 256 12.87 -8.70 7.89
C HIS A 256 12.68 -9.41 9.24
N ARG A 257 12.84 -10.74 9.28
CA ARG A 257 12.78 -11.59 10.49
C ARG A 257 14.13 -12.20 10.87
N ARG A 258 15.19 -11.86 10.14
CA ARG A 258 16.53 -12.36 10.41
C ARG A 258 17.04 -11.88 11.77
N LYS A 259 17.26 -12.81 12.68
CA LYS A 259 17.72 -12.53 14.05
C LYS A 259 19.09 -11.87 14.11
N ASP A 260 19.96 -12.13 13.13
CA ASP A 260 21.27 -11.49 13.03
C ASP A 260 21.20 -9.99 12.70
N TYR A 261 20.06 -9.51 12.17
CA TYR A 261 19.81 -8.08 11.96
C TYR A 261 18.87 -7.48 13.00
N TYR A 262 17.86 -8.22 13.44
CA TYR A 262 16.77 -7.69 14.26
C TYR A 262 16.79 -8.15 15.72
N GLY A 263 17.73 -9.02 16.10
CA GLY A 263 17.85 -9.60 17.44
C GLY A 263 16.97 -10.84 17.64
N GLU A 264 17.06 -11.46 18.81
CA GLU A 264 16.28 -12.65 19.15
C GLU A 264 14.76 -12.39 19.14
N ASP A 265 14.37 -11.16 19.44
CA ASP A 265 12.99 -10.65 19.39
C ASP A 265 12.52 -10.25 17.97
N ALA A 266 13.16 -10.77 16.92
CA ALA A 266 12.82 -10.41 15.54
C ALA A 266 11.35 -10.66 15.17
N GLU A 267 10.65 -11.56 15.87
CA GLU A 267 9.23 -11.84 15.62
C GLU A 267 8.29 -10.95 16.45
N GLU A 268 8.81 -10.19 17.41
CA GLU A 268 8.00 -9.30 18.25
C GLU A 268 7.74 -7.96 17.56
N PHE A 269 6.48 -7.53 17.59
CA PHE A 269 6.10 -6.18 17.15
C PHE A 269 6.48 -5.16 18.24
N ARG A 270 7.63 -4.52 18.05
CA ARG A 270 8.18 -3.54 18.99
C ARG A 270 8.63 -2.26 18.26
N PRO A 271 7.75 -1.23 18.15
CA PRO A 271 8.09 0.06 17.55
C PRO A 271 9.34 0.70 18.15
N GLU A 272 9.57 0.51 19.45
CA GLU A 272 10.71 1.07 20.19
C GLU A 272 12.06 0.66 19.61
N ARG A 273 12.14 -0.44 18.82
CA ARG A 273 13.39 -0.82 18.16
C ARG A 273 13.91 0.26 17.21
N TRP A 274 13.04 1.09 16.67
CA TRP A 274 13.39 2.15 15.72
C TRP A 274 13.84 3.45 16.41
N LEU A 275 13.63 3.57 17.72
CA LEU A 275 13.79 4.80 18.48
C LEU A 275 15.08 4.77 19.29
N ASP A 276 15.70 5.95 19.43
CA ASP A 276 16.80 6.12 20.37
C ASP A 276 16.24 6.07 21.80
N ASN A 277 16.87 5.28 22.67
CA ASN A 277 16.55 5.23 24.08
C ASN A 277 17.42 6.24 24.82
N ALA A 278 16.80 7.32 25.30
CA ALA A 278 17.50 8.42 25.96
C ALA A 278 18.11 8.02 27.31
N GLU A 279 17.47 7.12 28.05
CA GLU A 279 17.90 6.69 29.40
C GLU A 279 19.14 5.81 29.35
N THR A 280 19.19 4.88 28.38
CA THR A 280 20.31 3.93 28.23
C THR A 280 21.36 4.42 27.23
N GLY A 281 21.08 5.49 26.48
CA GLY A 281 21.90 5.96 25.37
C GLY A 281 21.90 5.04 24.13
N LYS A 282 21.17 3.91 24.16
CA LYS A 282 21.12 2.95 23.06
C LYS A 282 20.47 3.60 21.84
N LYS A 283 21.18 3.59 20.71
CA LYS A 283 20.62 4.04 19.43
C LYS A 283 19.57 3.07 18.91
N GLY A 284 18.53 3.63 18.31
CA GLY A 284 17.54 2.84 17.59
C GLY A 284 18.17 2.16 16.39
N LEU A 285 17.45 1.19 15.84
CA LEU A 285 17.86 0.43 14.67
C LEU A 285 18.12 1.37 13.48
N ARG A 286 19.24 1.15 12.79
CA ARG A 286 19.65 1.86 11.57
C ARG A 286 20.04 0.81 10.53
N VAL A 287 19.05 0.44 9.72
CA VAL A 287 19.14 -0.61 8.70
C VAL A 287 19.42 0.01 7.33
N GLY A 288 20.23 -0.68 6.53
CA GLY A 288 20.45 -0.39 5.12
C GLY A 288 19.62 -1.35 4.26
N TRP A 289 20.29 -2.23 3.52
CA TRP A 289 19.67 -3.22 2.64
C TRP A 289 18.97 -4.36 3.37
N GLU A 290 19.08 -4.41 4.70
CA GLU A 290 18.40 -5.36 5.57
C GLU A 290 16.91 -5.03 5.70
N TYR A 291 16.51 -3.78 5.41
CA TYR A 291 15.13 -3.31 5.48
C TYR A 291 14.68 -2.70 4.14
N LEU A 292 13.71 -3.35 3.50
CA LEU A 292 13.31 -3.16 2.10
C LEU A 292 11.79 -3.06 1.94
N PRO A 293 11.08 -2.27 2.76
CA PRO A 293 9.63 -2.14 2.65
C PRO A 293 9.18 -1.55 1.30
N PHE A 294 10.06 -0.77 0.66
CA PHE A 294 9.85 -0.11 -0.63
C PHE A 294 10.91 -0.51 -1.68
N ASN A 295 11.69 -1.58 -1.41
CA ASN A 295 12.89 -1.97 -2.16
C ASN A 295 13.94 -0.84 -2.27
N GLY A 296 14.82 -0.89 -3.26
CA GLY A 296 15.87 0.10 -3.50
C GLY A 296 16.37 0.13 -4.94
N GLY A 297 17.28 1.06 -5.25
CA GLY A 297 17.86 1.26 -6.58
C GLY A 297 16.90 1.92 -7.58
N ALA A 298 17.17 1.80 -8.88
CA ALA A 298 16.41 2.47 -9.95
C ALA A 298 14.94 2.02 -10.09
N ARG A 299 14.54 0.96 -9.37
CA ARG A 299 13.16 0.45 -9.32
C ARG A 299 12.59 0.52 -7.90
N ILE A 300 13.09 1.43 -7.07
CA ILE A 300 12.49 1.76 -5.77
C ILE A 300 11.04 2.25 -5.96
N CYS A 301 10.19 2.00 -4.97
CA CYS A 301 8.79 2.46 -5.02
C CYS A 301 8.72 3.99 -5.18
N LEU A 302 8.17 4.44 -6.31
CA LEU A 302 7.96 5.86 -6.59
C LEU A 302 6.95 6.50 -5.61
N GLY A 303 5.97 5.71 -5.14
CA GLY A 303 4.90 6.16 -4.26
C GLY A 303 5.23 6.12 -2.76
N GLN A 304 6.48 5.86 -2.36
CA GLN A 304 6.84 5.65 -0.95
C GLN A 304 6.38 6.79 -0.04
N GLN A 305 6.68 8.05 -0.40
CA GLN A 305 6.29 9.20 0.43
C GLN A 305 4.78 9.42 0.44
N PHE A 306 4.11 9.17 -0.68
CA PHE A 306 2.65 9.25 -0.78
C PHE A 306 1.98 8.24 0.17
N ALA A 307 2.37 6.97 0.09
CA ALA A 307 1.80 5.89 0.91
C ALA A 307 2.03 6.12 2.42
N LEU A 308 3.24 6.52 2.81
CA LEU A 308 3.54 6.80 4.22
C LEU A 308 2.79 8.04 4.74
N THR A 309 2.63 9.07 3.90
CA THR A 309 1.87 10.27 4.27
C THR A 309 0.39 9.95 4.42
N GLU A 310 -0.20 9.23 3.48
CA GLU A 310 -1.60 8.81 3.53
C GLU A 310 -1.87 7.92 4.75
N ALA A 311 -1.03 6.91 4.99
CA ALA A 311 -1.18 6.03 6.14
C ALA A 311 -1.04 6.77 7.49
N SER A 312 -0.07 7.68 7.58
CA SER A 312 0.15 8.49 8.78
C SER A 312 -1.02 9.44 9.03
N TYR A 313 -1.42 10.20 8.02
CA TYR A 313 -2.52 11.16 8.11
C TYR A 313 -3.83 10.46 8.48
N THR A 314 -4.15 9.33 7.82
CA THR A 314 -5.32 8.50 8.14
C THR A 314 -5.30 8.03 9.59
N THR A 315 -4.15 7.51 10.05
CA THR A 315 -4.01 7.05 11.44
C THR A 315 -4.25 8.17 12.44
N VAL A 316 -3.67 9.35 12.21
CA VAL A 316 -3.85 10.52 13.07
C VAL A 316 -5.32 10.95 13.15
N ARG A 317 -6.00 11.11 11.99
CA ARG A 317 -7.39 11.58 11.96
C ARG A 317 -8.37 10.58 12.59
N LEU A 318 -8.14 9.28 12.43
CA LEU A 318 -8.91 8.24 13.13
C LEU A 318 -8.69 8.33 14.64
N MET A 319 -7.44 8.44 15.10
CA MET A 319 -7.13 8.55 16.53
C MET A 319 -7.64 9.84 17.18
N GLN A 320 -7.79 10.92 16.42
CA GLN A 320 -8.45 12.14 16.87
C GLN A 320 -9.98 11.96 17.00
N SER A 321 -10.58 11.15 16.13
CA SER A 321 -12.03 10.95 16.05
C SER A 321 -12.56 9.94 17.07
N PHE A 322 -11.72 9.02 17.53
CA PHE A 322 -12.10 7.94 18.44
C PHE A 322 -11.25 7.98 19.73
N SER A 323 -11.90 7.74 20.87
CA SER A 323 -11.28 7.75 22.19
C SER A 323 -10.84 6.34 22.63
N LYS A 324 -11.50 5.30 22.11
CA LYS A 324 -11.23 3.90 22.44
C LYS A 324 -11.25 3.05 21.18
N LEU A 325 -10.38 2.04 21.16
CA LEU A 325 -10.30 1.00 20.14
C LEU A 325 -10.31 -0.38 20.83
N GLU A 326 -11.18 -1.27 20.36
CA GLU A 326 -11.27 -2.64 20.86
C GLU A 326 -11.17 -3.63 19.69
N SER A 327 -10.25 -4.58 19.77
CA SER A 327 -10.22 -5.69 18.82
C SER A 327 -11.46 -6.57 18.99
N ARG A 328 -12.08 -6.94 17.87
CA ARG A 328 -13.17 -7.90 17.77
C ARG A 328 -12.71 -9.22 17.14
N ASP A 329 -11.41 -9.39 17.01
CA ASP A 329 -10.77 -10.60 16.48
C ASP A 329 -9.89 -11.23 17.56
N SER A 330 -10.14 -12.49 17.92
CA SER A 330 -9.31 -13.25 18.85
C SER A 330 -8.10 -13.91 18.16
N GLU A 331 -8.16 -14.08 16.84
CA GLU A 331 -7.18 -14.85 16.09
C GLU A 331 -5.83 -14.13 15.99
N PRO A 332 -4.73 -14.88 15.86
CA PRO A 332 -3.44 -14.29 15.50
C PRO A 332 -3.50 -13.68 14.09
N TRP A 333 -2.51 -12.84 13.77
CA TRP A 333 -2.38 -12.36 12.39
C TRP A 333 -2.01 -13.54 11.49
N ILE A 334 -2.80 -13.75 10.43
CA ILE A 334 -2.59 -14.82 9.44
C ILE A 334 -2.44 -14.16 8.07
N GLU A 335 -1.47 -14.63 7.28
CA GLU A 335 -1.19 -14.10 5.95
C GLU A 335 -2.36 -14.30 4.98
N GLY A 336 -3.01 -13.21 4.58
CA GLY A 336 -3.87 -13.10 3.41
C GLY A 336 -3.03 -12.70 2.20
N LEU A 337 -2.49 -13.68 1.48
CA LEU A 337 -1.56 -13.41 0.37
C LEU A 337 -2.26 -13.36 -1.01
N SER A 338 -2.38 -12.15 -1.56
CA SER A 338 -2.76 -11.86 -2.94
C SER A 338 -1.55 -11.29 -3.71
N LEU A 339 -1.71 -10.20 -4.48
CA LEU A 339 -0.58 -9.39 -4.93
C LEU A 339 0.09 -8.66 -3.75
N THR A 340 -0.69 -8.29 -2.74
CA THR A 340 -0.19 -7.77 -1.46
C THR A 340 -0.40 -8.79 -0.34
N CYS A 341 0.24 -8.56 0.80
CA CYS A 341 0.05 -9.34 2.02
C CYS A 341 -0.67 -8.48 3.07
N THR A 342 -1.84 -8.94 3.49
CA THR A 342 -2.63 -8.32 4.55
C THR A 342 -3.16 -9.37 5.52
N SER A 343 -3.84 -8.96 6.61
CA SER A 343 -4.51 -9.90 7.52
C SER A 343 -5.61 -10.66 6.76
N PHE A 344 -5.56 -12.00 6.78
CA PHE A 344 -6.56 -12.86 6.16
C PHE A 344 -7.97 -12.63 6.73
N ASN A 345 -8.07 -12.37 8.03
CA ASN A 345 -9.33 -12.16 8.74
C ASN A 345 -9.82 -10.70 8.71
N GLY A 346 -9.09 -9.81 8.02
CA GLY A 346 -9.33 -8.38 8.03
C GLY A 346 -8.87 -7.72 9.35
N THR A 347 -9.48 -6.58 9.68
CA THR A 347 -9.21 -5.79 10.89
C THR A 347 -10.51 -5.47 11.60
N LYS A 348 -11.09 -6.50 12.23
CA LYS A 348 -12.37 -6.41 12.94
C LYS A 348 -12.20 -5.71 14.28
N VAL A 349 -12.87 -4.58 14.45
CA VAL A 349 -12.73 -3.72 15.64
C VAL A 349 -14.05 -3.07 16.00
N SER A 350 -14.09 -2.47 17.19
CA SER A 350 -15.08 -1.46 17.56
C SER A 350 -14.35 -0.20 17.99
N LEU A 351 -14.89 0.97 17.60
CA LEU A 351 -14.34 2.27 17.97
C LEU A 351 -15.38 3.08 18.75
N THR A 352 -14.96 3.66 19.87
CA THR A 352 -15.81 4.58 20.65
C THR A 352 -15.51 6.02 20.24
N PRO A 353 -16.50 6.81 19.81
CA PRO A 353 -16.28 8.21 19.43
C PRO A 353 -15.64 9.03 20.55
N ARG A 354 -14.90 10.07 20.16
CA ARG A 354 -14.50 11.14 21.08
C ARG A 354 -15.63 12.18 21.14
N HIS A 355 -16.04 12.55 22.36
CA HIS A 355 -17.05 13.58 22.60
C HIS A 355 -16.46 14.98 22.58
#